data_AF-A0AA41PWW1-F1
#
_entry.id   AF-A0AA41PWW1-F1
#
_cell.length_a   1.000
_cell.length_b   1.000
_cell.length_c   1.000
_cell.angle_alpha   90.00
_cell.angle_beta   90.00
_cell.angle_gamma   90.00
#
_symmetry.space_group_name_H-M   'P 1'
#
loop_
_entity.id
_entity.type
_entity.pdbx_description
1 polymer ?
#
loop_
_entity_poly.entity_id
_entity_poly.type
_entity_poly.pdbx_seq_one_letter_code
_entity_poly.pdbx_strand_id
1 'polypeptide(L)'
;MTALLAASTGVAFALVSPKAEKPKVVDGVRCYADTDLRAEPFHGMTSDFAGRPDSEMAIESCRVMWQMGLLGPGAGHEALPDSGPAPMDHPVPALVACVVDGMAAVFPAQPEFCKAAKIPSLLTSGGRPASP
;
A
#
# COMPACT_ATOMS: atom_id res chain seq x y z
N MET A 1 -47.95 31.17 42.72
CA MET A 1 -47.93 30.74 41.31
C MET A 1 -46.67 31.31 40.68
N THR A 2 -45.80 30.43 40.20
CA THR A 2 -44.44 30.69 39.73
C THR A 2 -44.43 30.70 38.20
N ALA A 3 -43.76 31.65 37.55
CA ALA A 3 -43.26 31.50 36.17
C ALA A 3 -42.39 32.69 35.75
N LEU A 4 -41.38 32.56 34.90
CA LEU A 4 -40.31 31.57 34.73
C LEU A 4 -39.27 32.32 33.85
N LEU A 5 -37.98 32.07 34.08
CA LEU A 5 -36.85 32.83 33.53
C LEU A 5 -36.68 32.70 32.00
N ALA A 6 -36.07 33.75 31.43
CA ALA A 6 -35.58 33.86 30.07
C ALA A 6 -34.53 32.80 29.71
N ALA A 7 -34.47 32.40 28.44
CA ALA A 7 -33.30 31.77 27.85
C ALA A 7 -33.19 32.16 26.36
N SER A 8 -32.28 33.09 26.07
CA SER A 8 -31.79 33.41 24.74
C SER A 8 -30.77 32.36 24.30
N THR A 9 -31.04 31.65 23.21
CA THR A 9 -30.15 30.64 22.63
C THR A 9 -29.01 31.31 21.87
N GLY A 10 -27.80 31.27 22.46
CA GLY A 10 -26.55 31.56 21.75
C GLY A 10 -26.12 30.35 20.92
N VAL A 11 -25.91 30.56 19.62
CA VAL A 11 -25.37 29.54 18.70
C VAL A 11 -23.84 29.54 18.86
N ALA A 12 -23.29 28.50 19.48
CA ALA A 12 -21.86 28.28 19.55
C ALA A 12 -21.35 27.66 18.25
N PHE A 13 -20.54 28.40 17.49
CA PHE A 13 -19.77 27.85 16.39
C PHE A 13 -18.63 27.00 16.94
N ALA A 14 -18.74 25.68 16.82
CA ALA A 14 -17.64 24.77 17.13
C ALA A 14 -16.57 24.89 16.03
N LEU A 15 -15.42 25.45 16.38
CA LEU A 15 -14.20 25.40 15.58
C LEU A 15 -13.71 23.95 15.51
N VAL A 16 -14.06 23.25 14.42
CA VAL A 16 -13.50 21.93 14.12
C VAL A 16 -12.09 22.15 13.55
N SER A 17 -11.08 21.91 14.38
CA SER A 17 -9.70 21.76 13.92
C SER A 17 -9.63 20.54 12.99
N PRO A 18 -9.20 20.66 11.72
CA PRO A 18 -8.89 19.50 10.91
C PRO A 18 -7.65 18.84 11.50
N LYS A 19 -7.86 17.82 12.34
CA LYS A 19 -6.81 16.85 12.65
C LYS A 19 -6.37 16.28 11.30
N ALA A 20 -5.11 16.49 10.94
CA ALA A 20 -4.51 15.82 9.79
C ALA A 20 -4.75 14.30 9.95
N GLU A 21 -5.71 13.77 9.20
CA GLU A 21 -5.91 12.34 9.07
C GLU A 21 -4.64 11.80 8.43
N LYS A 22 -3.83 11.12 9.24
CA LYS A 22 -2.69 10.33 8.77
C LYS A 22 -3.24 9.46 7.64
N PRO A 23 -2.66 9.50 6.42
CA PRO A 23 -3.21 8.80 5.28
C PRO A 23 -3.49 7.35 5.70
N LYS A 24 -4.77 6.96 5.64
CA LYS A 24 -5.21 5.59 5.94
C LYS A 24 -4.49 4.72 4.92
N VAL A 25 -3.44 4.01 5.36
CA VAL A 25 -2.89 2.96 4.52
C VAL A 25 -4.00 1.93 4.40
N VAL A 26 -4.59 1.83 3.21
CA VAL A 26 -5.73 0.97 2.91
C VAL A 26 -5.26 -0.49 2.94
N ASP A 27 -6.17 -1.39 3.34
CA ASP A 27 -5.99 -2.82 3.61
C ASP A 27 -5.52 -3.64 2.39
N GLY A 28 -4.32 -3.38 1.85
CA GLY A 28 -3.85 -4.09 0.68
C GLY A 28 -2.41 -3.78 0.27
N VAL A 29 -1.84 -4.74 -0.45
CA VAL A 29 -0.55 -4.65 -1.12
C VAL A 29 -0.78 -4.73 -2.63
N ARG A 30 -0.23 -3.76 -3.35
CA ARG A 30 -0.20 -3.74 -4.81
C ARG A 30 1.21 -4.05 -5.30
N CYS A 31 1.37 -5.18 -5.97
CA CYS A 31 2.62 -5.62 -6.55
C CYS A 31 2.63 -5.29 -8.04
N TYR A 32 3.59 -4.48 -8.48
CA TYR A 32 3.73 -4.09 -9.87
C TYR A 32 4.66 -5.08 -10.60
N ALA A 33 4.32 -5.38 -11.85
CA ALA A 33 5.16 -6.15 -12.77
C ALA A 33 6.30 -5.31 -13.36
N ASP A 34 6.13 -3.98 -13.35
CA ASP A 34 7.09 -3.01 -13.86
C ASP A 34 7.11 -1.74 -12.99
N THR A 35 7.81 -0.70 -13.44
CA THR A 35 7.98 0.56 -12.69
C THR A 35 7.08 1.69 -13.19
N ASP A 36 6.20 1.40 -14.14
CA ASP A 36 5.29 2.37 -14.72
C ASP A 36 3.99 2.48 -13.90
N LEU A 37 3.93 3.53 -13.10
CA LEU A 37 2.77 3.88 -12.28
C LEU A 37 1.54 4.28 -13.07
N ARG A 38 1.70 4.57 -14.38
CA ARG A 38 0.66 5.06 -15.27
C ARG A 38 0.32 4.06 -16.38
N ALA A 39 0.87 2.86 -16.31
CA ALA A 39 0.54 1.80 -17.26
C ALA A 39 -0.97 1.51 -17.18
N GLU A 40 -1.64 1.63 -18.32
CA GLU A 40 -3.03 1.25 -18.53
C GLU A 40 -3.05 0.20 -19.66
N PRO A 41 -3.52 -1.04 -19.40
CA PRO A 41 -4.04 -1.52 -18.13
C PRO A 41 -2.96 -1.66 -17.05
N PHE A 42 -3.36 -1.66 -15.78
CA PHE A 42 -2.45 -1.93 -14.66
C PHE A 42 -1.78 -3.30 -14.83
N HIS A 43 -0.45 -3.32 -14.87
CA HIS A 43 0.34 -4.54 -14.94
C HIS A 43 0.83 -4.93 -13.55
N GLY A 44 0.08 -5.82 -12.91
CA GLY A 44 0.45 -6.33 -11.60
C GLY A 44 -0.70 -7.06 -10.92
N MET A 45 -0.55 -7.27 -9.62
CA MET A 45 -1.55 -7.94 -8.78
C MET A 45 -1.79 -7.11 -7.52
N THR A 46 -3.05 -7.04 -7.11
CA THR A 46 -3.42 -6.46 -5.81
C THR A 46 -3.89 -7.59 -4.91
N SER A 47 -3.39 -7.62 -3.69
CA SER A 47 -3.84 -8.55 -2.65
C SER A 47 -4.37 -7.77 -1.48
N ASP A 48 -5.55 -8.16 -1.01
CA ASP A 48 -6.10 -7.62 0.24
C ASP A 48 -5.24 -8.10 1.41
N PHE A 49 -4.93 -7.19 2.32
CA PHE A 49 -4.10 -7.46 3.47
C PHE A 49 -4.87 -7.11 4.74
N ALA A 50 -5.01 -8.06 5.66
CA ALA A 50 -5.68 -7.80 6.94
C ALA A 50 -4.80 -6.88 7.80
N GLY A 51 -5.12 -5.58 7.82
CA GLY A 51 -4.36 -4.56 8.54
C GLY A 51 -3.37 -3.80 7.65
N ARG A 52 -2.48 -3.03 8.28
CA ARG A 52 -1.51 -2.18 7.55
C ARG A 52 -0.19 -2.93 7.38
N PRO A 53 0.13 -3.45 6.18
CA PRO A 53 1.40 -4.09 5.94
C PRO A 53 2.53 -3.07 6.09
N ASP A 54 3.61 -3.47 6.74
CA ASP A 54 4.86 -2.72 6.68
C ASP A 54 5.62 -3.05 5.39
N SER A 55 6.78 -2.39 5.20
CA SER A 55 7.61 -2.61 4.02
C SER A 55 8.03 -4.06 3.81
N GLU A 56 8.36 -4.78 4.87
CA GLU A 56 8.86 -6.15 4.80
C GLU A 56 7.73 -7.11 4.43
N MET A 57 6.58 -6.99 5.10
CA MET A 57 5.39 -7.78 4.78
C MET A 57 4.91 -7.56 3.35
N ALA A 58 4.91 -6.30 2.89
CA ALA A 58 4.53 -5.98 1.51
C ALA A 58 5.52 -6.57 0.49
N ILE A 59 6.82 -6.39 0.72
CA ILE A 59 7.86 -6.95 -0.15
C ILE A 59 7.73 -8.48 -0.21
N GLU A 60 7.49 -9.14 0.92
CA GLU A 60 7.47 -10.59 0.95
C GLU A 60 6.22 -11.19 0.32
N SER A 61 5.07 -10.53 0.47
CA SER A 61 3.87 -10.85 -0.29
C SER A 61 4.13 -10.79 -1.81
N CYS A 62 4.77 -9.72 -2.28
CA CYS A 62 5.08 -9.59 -3.71
C CYS A 62 6.19 -10.52 -4.19
N ARG A 63 7.17 -10.85 -3.35
CA ARG A 63 8.20 -11.84 -3.65
C ARG A 63 7.59 -13.18 -4.01
N VAL A 64 6.60 -13.64 -3.23
CA VAL A 64 5.89 -14.90 -3.50
C VAL A 64 5.19 -14.85 -4.86
N MET A 65 4.53 -13.74 -5.21
CA MET A 65 3.90 -13.59 -6.53
C MET A 65 4.90 -13.62 -7.68
N TRP A 66 6.08 -13.03 -7.50
CA TRP A 66 7.17 -13.12 -8.47
C TRP A 66 7.69 -14.56 -8.62
N GLN A 67 7.89 -15.28 -7.51
CA GLN A 67 8.35 -16.67 -7.53
C GLN A 67 7.37 -17.62 -8.19
N MET A 68 6.07 -17.35 -8.09
CA MET A 68 5.00 -18.08 -8.80
C MET A 68 4.86 -17.67 -10.28
N GLY A 69 5.70 -16.74 -10.78
CA GLY A 69 5.65 -16.28 -12.17
C GLY A 69 4.46 -15.37 -12.51
N LEU A 70 3.75 -14.84 -11.51
CA LEU A 70 2.52 -14.05 -11.73
C LEU A 70 2.76 -12.59 -12.11
N LEU A 71 3.99 -12.08 -11.96
CA LEU A 71 4.34 -10.66 -12.16
C LEU A 71 5.46 -10.44 -13.20
N GLY A 72 6.02 -11.51 -13.77
CA GLY A 72 7.17 -11.43 -14.68
C GLY A 72 6.83 -11.53 -16.18
N PRO A 73 7.83 -11.39 -17.05
CA PRO A 73 7.67 -11.66 -18.48
C PRO A 73 7.14 -13.09 -18.69
N GLY A 74 5.98 -13.23 -19.34
CA GLY A 74 5.29 -14.53 -19.48
C GLY A 74 4.21 -14.81 -18.44
N ALA A 75 3.99 -13.92 -17.47
CA ALA A 75 2.88 -14.01 -16.53
C ALA A 75 1.54 -14.20 -17.26
N GLY A 76 0.83 -15.27 -16.91
CA GLY A 76 -0.45 -15.67 -17.52
C GLY A 76 -0.37 -16.56 -18.76
N HIS A 77 0.83 -16.94 -19.24
CA HIS A 77 0.99 -17.87 -20.38
C HIS A 77 1.22 -19.33 -19.98
N GLU A 78 1.68 -19.61 -18.75
CA GLU A 78 1.83 -20.97 -18.26
C GLU A 78 0.51 -21.42 -17.63
N ALA A 79 -0.08 -22.45 -18.24
CA ALA A 79 -1.27 -23.12 -17.73
C ALA A 79 -1.07 -23.44 -16.25
N LEU A 80 -2.09 -23.14 -15.42
CA LEU A 80 -2.20 -23.66 -14.07
C LEU A 80 -1.77 -25.15 -14.13
N PRO A 81 -0.72 -25.56 -13.42
CA PRO A 81 -0.28 -26.95 -13.48
C PRO A 81 -1.46 -27.84 -13.13
N ASP A 82 -1.67 -28.88 -13.93
CA ASP A 82 -2.66 -29.91 -13.69
C ASP A 82 -2.39 -30.50 -12.29
N SER A 83 -3.11 -30.00 -11.28
CA SER A 83 -3.15 -30.51 -9.90
C SER A 83 -1.84 -30.54 -9.07
N GLY A 84 -0.77 -29.86 -9.51
CA GLY A 84 0.53 -29.81 -8.80
C GLY A 84 0.84 -28.45 -8.15
N PRO A 85 1.73 -28.37 -7.14
CA PRO A 85 2.20 -27.09 -6.63
C PRO A 85 2.88 -26.29 -7.74
N ALA A 86 2.56 -24.98 -7.82
CA ALA A 86 3.19 -24.09 -8.80
C ALA A 86 4.71 -24.07 -8.60
N PRO A 87 5.51 -24.10 -9.69
CA PRO A 87 6.94 -23.87 -9.61
C PRO A 87 7.22 -22.53 -8.94
N MET A 88 8.11 -22.51 -7.95
CA MET A 88 8.52 -21.32 -7.17
C MET A 88 9.95 -20.90 -7.56
N ASP A 89 10.30 -21.04 -8.82
CA ASP A 89 11.65 -20.89 -9.38
C ASP A 89 11.77 -19.70 -10.35
N HIS A 90 10.70 -18.91 -10.52
CA HIS A 90 10.77 -17.68 -11.30
C HIS A 90 11.66 -16.64 -10.61
N PRO A 91 12.49 -15.90 -11.36
CA PRO A 91 13.43 -14.94 -10.81
C PRO A 91 12.71 -13.76 -10.16
N VAL A 92 13.16 -13.39 -8.97
CA VAL A 92 12.65 -12.21 -8.25
C VAL A 92 13.61 -11.04 -8.44
N PRO A 93 13.15 -9.90 -8.98
CA PRO A 93 13.98 -8.70 -9.08
C PRO A 93 14.23 -8.08 -7.70
N ALA A 94 15.07 -7.05 -7.66
CA ALA A 94 15.12 -6.19 -6.48
C ALA A 94 13.73 -5.55 -6.28
N LEU A 95 13.22 -5.60 -5.04
CA LEU A 95 11.89 -5.09 -4.69
C LEU A 95 12.01 -3.92 -3.73
N VAL A 96 11.16 -2.92 -3.91
CA VAL A 96 11.07 -1.73 -3.05
C VAL A 96 9.61 -1.39 -2.77
N ALA A 97 9.30 -1.08 -1.50
CA ALA A 97 7.95 -0.71 -1.07
C ALA A 97 7.80 0.81 -0.92
N CYS A 98 6.81 1.35 -1.61
CA CYS A 98 6.37 2.74 -1.54
C CYS A 98 4.90 2.82 -1.09
N VAL A 99 4.38 4.03 -0.93
CA VAL A 99 2.96 4.30 -0.69
C VAL A 99 2.39 5.05 -1.89
N VAL A 100 1.49 4.40 -2.63
CA VAL A 100 0.80 4.99 -3.80
C VAL A 100 -0.70 4.96 -3.54
N ASP A 101 -1.35 6.12 -3.63
CA ASP A 101 -2.80 6.28 -3.36
C ASP A 101 -3.25 5.70 -2.01
N GLY A 102 -2.36 5.75 -1.01
CA GLY A 102 -2.61 5.19 0.31
C GLY A 102 -2.47 3.66 0.39
N MET A 103 -2.02 2.95 -0.64
CA MET A 103 -1.74 1.51 -0.57
C MET A 103 -0.25 1.23 -0.50
N ALA A 104 0.11 0.11 0.13
CA ALA A 104 1.45 -0.44 0.03
C ALA A 104 1.69 -0.86 -1.43
N ALA A 105 2.62 -0.21 -2.11
CA ALA A 105 2.93 -0.42 -3.51
C ALA A 105 4.36 -0.93 -3.65
N VAL A 106 4.54 -2.12 -4.21
CA VAL A 106 5.86 -2.75 -4.35
C VAL A 106 6.26 -2.82 -5.82
N PHE A 107 7.45 -2.34 -6.12
CA PHE A 107 7.98 -2.22 -7.47
C PHE A 107 9.23 -3.09 -7.66
N PRO A 108 9.45 -3.63 -8.87
CA PRO A 108 10.69 -4.30 -9.26
C PRO A 108 11.77 -3.26 -9.58
N ALA A 109 12.22 -2.55 -8.55
CA ALA A 109 13.14 -1.43 -8.68
C ALA A 109 14.19 -1.40 -7.56
N GLN A 110 15.22 -0.58 -7.77
CA GLN A 110 16.23 -0.34 -6.75
C GLN A 110 15.66 0.43 -5.55
N PRO A 111 16.28 0.33 -4.35
CA PRO A 111 15.78 0.97 -3.12
C PRO A 111 15.53 2.48 -3.23
N GLU A 112 16.27 3.19 -4.08
CA GLU A 112 16.14 4.63 -4.28
C GLU A 112 14.93 5.04 -5.14
N PHE A 113 14.17 4.08 -5.70
CA PHE A 113 13.08 4.33 -6.64
C PHE A 113 11.99 5.24 -6.05
N CYS A 114 11.49 4.96 -4.84
CA CYS A 114 10.43 5.78 -4.25
C CYS A 114 10.89 7.25 -4.15
N LYS A 115 12.14 7.48 -3.73
CA LYS A 115 12.72 8.82 -3.63
C LYS A 115 12.86 9.48 -5.00
N ALA A 116 13.36 8.77 -6.00
CA ALA A 116 13.51 9.29 -7.36
C ALA A 116 12.15 9.63 -8.00
N ALA A 117 11.14 8.78 -7.76
CA ALA A 117 9.76 8.97 -8.20
C ALA A 117 8.99 10.00 -7.35
N LYS A 118 9.59 10.54 -6.28
CA LYS A 118 8.96 11.47 -5.31
C LYS A 118 7.71 10.87 -4.64
N ILE A 119 7.75 9.56 -4.37
CA ILE A 119 6.71 8.79 -3.70
C ILE A 119 7.19 8.47 -2.28
N PRO A 120 6.32 8.56 -1.25
CA PRO A 120 6.69 8.15 0.09
C PRO A 120 7.13 6.68 0.14
N SER A 121 8.22 6.38 0.84
CA SER A 121 8.60 5.01 1.15
C SER A 121 7.65 4.41 2.19
N LEU A 122 7.35 3.12 2.06
CA LEU A 122 6.62 2.40 3.10
C LEU A 122 7.57 2.16 4.29
N LEU A 123 7.10 2.41 5.50
CA LEU A 123 7.91 2.25 6.70
C LEU A 123 8.03 0.77 7.07
N THR A 124 9.22 0.35 7.53
CA THR A 124 9.39 -0.90 8.26
C THR A 124 8.84 -0.75 9.68
N SER A 125 8.25 -1.81 10.24
CA SER A 125 7.65 -1.85 11.58
C SER A 125 8.62 -1.50 12.73
N GLY A 126 9.94 -1.41 12.48
CA GLY A 126 10.94 -0.91 13.44
C GLY A 126 11.27 0.59 13.37
N GLY A 127 10.76 1.31 12.38
CA GLY A 127 11.13 2.70 12.10
C GLY A 127 10.36 3.71 12.96
N ARG A 128 10.75 3.86 14.23
CA ARG A 128 10.38 5.08 14.98
C ARG A 128 10.94 6.28 14.21
N PRO A 129 10.12 7.28 13.81
CA PRO A 129 10.69 8.53 13.31
C PRO A 129 11.56 9.10 14.43
N ALA A 130 12.84 9.32 14.14
CA ALA A 130 13.69 10.12 15.01
C ALA A 130 13.08 11.52 15.04
N SER A 131 12.31 11.83 16.10
CA SER A 131 11.94 13.20 16.41
C SER A 131 13.21 13.95 16.84
N PRO A 132 13.43 15.18 16.34
CA PRO A 132 14.46 16.06 16.86
C PRO A 132 14.20 16.46 18.32
#